data_AF-A0A6A7K905-F1
#
_entry.id   AF-A0A6A7K905-F1
#
_cell.length_a   1.000
_cell.length_b   1.000
_cell.length_c   1.000
_cell.angle_alpha   90.00
_cell.angle_beta   90.00
_cell.angle_gamma   90.00
#
_symmetry.space_group_name_H-M   'P 1'
#
loop_
_entity.id
_entity.type
_entity.pdbx_description
1 polymer ?
#
loop_
_entity_poly.entity_id
_entity_poly.type
_entity_poly.pdbx_seq_one_letter_code
_entity_poly.pdbx_strand_id
1 'polypeptide(L)' 'MEARLQVLHDLDLNLAISPKRYKNMHKVENDYLFKILEEMANNNLICYTPVEDTQNFEGLLKDISITKEGRKYLISNI' A
#
# COMPACT_ATOMS: atom_id res chain seq x y z
N MET A 1 -7.50 -11.84 -9.81
CA MET A 1 -6.21 -11.41 -9.20
C MET A 1 -6.56 -10.72 -7.90
N GLU A 2 -6.09 -11.21 -6.75
CA GLU A 2 -6.39 -10.58 -5.45
C GLU A 2 -5.87 -9.13 -5.44
N ALA A 3 -6.68 -8.19 -4.97
CA ALA A 3 -6.32 -6.77 -4.91
C ALA A 3 -4.97 -6.53 -4.19
N ARG A 4 -4.61 -7.37 -3.22
CA ARG A 4 -3.33 -7.35 -2.51
C ARG A 4 -2.12 -7.61 -3.42
N LEU A 5 -2.20 -8.60 -4.32
CA LEU A 5 -1.12 -8.90 -5.26
C LEU A 5 -0.93 -7.78 -6.27
N GLN A 6 -2.03 -7.15 -6.70
CA GLN A 6 -1.97 -6.00 -7.59
C GLN A 6 -1.27 -4.80 -6.92
N VAL A 7 -1.65 -4.48 -5.67
CA VAL A 7 -0.97 -3.45 -4.87
C VAL A 7 0.53 -3.73 -4.75
N LEU A 8 0.93 -4.97 -4.41
CA LEU A 8 2.34 -5.33 -4.28
C LEU A 8 3.11 -5.19 -5.60
N HIS A 9 2.52 -5.65 -6.70
CA HIS A 9 3.12 -5.53 -8.02
C HIS A 9 3.34 -4.06 -8.42
N ASP A 10 2.33 -3.21 -8.22
CA ASP A 10 2.40 -1.79 -8.58
C ASP A 10 3.38 -1.02 -7.70
N LEU A 11 3.53 -1.39 -6.42
CA LEU A 11 4.54 -0.85 -5.52
C LEU A 11 5.95 -1.30 -5.88
N ASP A 12 6.13 -2.53 -6.35
CA ASP A 12 7.45 -3.03 -6.77
C ASP A 12 7.97 -2.29 -8.02
N LEU A 13 7.06 -1.94 -8.93
CA LEU A 13 7.39 -1.16 -10.15
C LEU A 13 7.64 0.33 -9.89
N ASN A 14 6.91 0.94 -8.93
CA ASN A 14 6.93 2.40 -8.73
C ASN A 14 7.71 2.87 -7.49
N LEU A 15 8.36 1.96 -6.74
CA LEU A 15 9.14 2.19 -5.51
C LEU A 15 8.34 2.73 -4.31
N ALA A 16 7.61 3.83 -4.50
CA ALA A 16 6.79 4.49 -3.50
C ALA A 16 5.69 5.32 -4.17
N ILE A 17 4.46 5.23 -3.69
CA ILE A 17 3.33 6.01 -4.22
C ILE A 17 2.43 6.48 -3.08
N SER A 18 1.83 7.66 -3.20
CA SER A 18 0.83 8.08 -2.21
C SER A 18 -0.49 7.32 -2.41
N PRO A 19 -1.24 6.98 -1.33
CA PRO A 19 -2.54 6.31 -1.46
C PRO A 19 -3.54 7.09 -2.32
N LYS A 20 -3.48 8.43 -2.27
CA LYS A 20 -4.30 9.32 -3.12
C LYS A 20 -3.99 9.11 -4.61
N ARG A 21 -2.72 8.97 -4.97
CA ARG A 21 -2.32 8.73 -6.36
C ARG A 21 -2.69 7.31 -6.80
N TYR A 22 -2.50 6.33 -5.93
CA TYR A 22 -2.91 4.94 -6.18
C TYR A 22 -4.42 4.83 -6.42
N LYS A 23 -5.23 5.45 -5.55
CA LYS A 23 -6.70 5.55 -5.71
C LYS A 23 -7.09 6.10 -7.08
N ASN A 24 -6.49 7.21 -7.50
CA ASN A 24 -6.81 7.84 -8.78
C ASN A 24 -6.44 6.96 -9.98
N MET A 25 -5.37 6.17 -9.87
CA MET A 25 -4.94 5.24 -10.92
C MET A 25 -5.89 4.05 -11.07
N HIS A 26 -6.33 3.46 -9.95
CA HIS A 26 -7.11 2.22 -9.95
C HIS A 26 -8.62 2.44 -9.77
N LYS A 27 -9.07 3.69 -9.57
CA LYS A 27 -10.47 4.08 -9.32
C LYS A 27 -11.14 3.26 -8.20
N VAL A 28 -10.40 3.00 -7.13
CA VAL A 28 -10.87 2.24 -5.97
C VAL A 28 -11.51 3.17 -4.93
N GLU A 29 -12.50 2.68 -4.19
CA GLU A 29 -13.08 3.41 -3.06
C GLU A 29 -12.05 3.59 -1.93
N ASN A 30 -12.12 4.73 -1.24
CA ASN A 30 -11.15 5.08 -0.19
C ASN A 30 -11.15 4.05 0.94
N ASP A 31 -12.32 3.79 1.53
CA ASP A 31 -12.45 2.96 2.72
C ASP A 31 -11.98 1.52 2.45
N TYR A 32 -12.28 1.00 1.26
CA TYR A 32 -11.83 -0.30 0.83
C TYR A 32 -10.31 -0.36 0.61
N LEU A 33 -9.73 0.66 -0.03
CA LEU A 33 -8.28 0.75 -0.23
C LEU A 33 -7.54 0.86 1.10
N PHE A 34 -8.00 1.73 2.01
CA PHE A 34 -7.39 1.90 3.33
C PHE A 34 -7.43 0.62 4.14
N LYS A 35 -8.56 -0.10 4.14
CA LYS A 35 -8.66 -1.39 4.82
C LYS A 35 -7.67 -2.42 4.28
N ILE A 36 -7.52 -2.51 2.95
CA ILE A 36 -6.53 -3.40 2.33
C ILE A 36 -5.11 -3.01 2.75
N LEU A 37 -4.77 -1.73 2.66
CA LEU A 37 -3.44 -1.26 3.00
C LEU A 37 -3.16 -1.53 4.49
N GLU A 38 -4.10 -1.24 5.39
CA GLU A 38 -3.97 -1.50 6.83
C GLU A 38 -3.71 -2.98 7.12
N GLU A 39 -4.50 -3.88 6.52
CA GLU A 39 -4.28 -5.32 6.63
C GLU A 39 -2.90 -5.73 6.09
N MET A 40 -2.46 -5.17 4.97
CA MET A 40 -1.15 -5.47 4.39
C MET A 40 0.01 -4.96 5.25
N ALA A 41 -0.14 -3.80 5.89
CA ALA A 41 0.84 -3.25 6.81
C ALA A 41 0.91 -4.06 8.12
N ASN A 42 -0.24 -4.47 8.66
CA ASN A 42 -0.31 -5.37 9.82
C ASN A 42 0.34 -6.74 9.51
N ASN A 43 0.26 -7.19 8.26
CA ASN A 43 0.97 -8.39 7.78
C ASN A 43 2.42 -8.14 7.37
N ASN A 44 2.95 -6.93 7.63
CA ASN A 44 4.32 -6.53 7.32
C ASN A 44 4.70 -6.61 5.82
N LEU A 45 3.71 -6.56 4.92
CA LEU A 45 3.91 -6.63 3.46
C LEU A 45 4.23 -5.26 2.85
N ILE A 46 3.70 -4.20 3.43
CA ILE A 46 3.97 -2.81 3.04
C ILE A 46 4.35 -1.99 4.26
N CYS A 47 5.02 -0.87 4.03
CA CYS A 47 5.29 0.12 5.05
C CYS A 47 4.83 1.52 4.62
N TYR A 48 4.51 2.31 5.64
CA TYR A 48 4.04 3.68 5.51
C TYR A 48 5.15 4.64 5.90
N THR A 49 5.28 5.71 5.12
CA THR A 49 6.06 6.88 5.57
C THR A 49 5.07 7.87 6.20
N PRO A 50 5.11 8.07 7.53
CA PRO A 50 4.22 9.02 8.18
C PRO A 50 4.52 10.44 7.71
N VAL A 51 3.47 11.24 7.49
CA VAL A 51 3.60 12.70 7.41
C VAL A 51 3.83 13.19 8.84
N GLU A 52 4.91 13.94 9.10
CA GLU A 52 5.37 14.35 10.44
C GLU A 52 4.36 15.15 11.31
N ASP A 53 3.11 15.36 10.86
CA ASP A 53 2.26 16.43 11.42
C ASP A 53 0.78 16.10 11.68
N THR A 54 0.30 14.84 11.67
CA THR A 54 -1.13 14.60 11.98
C THR A 54 -1.45 13.31 12.74
N GLN A 55 -2.38 13.43 13.69
CA GLN A 55 -2.89 12.37 14.57
C GLN A 55 -3.95 11.45 13.91
N ASN A 56 -4.12 11.45 12.58
CA ASN A 56 -5.20 10.72 11.88
C ASN A 56 -4.69 9.82 10.76
N PHE A 57 -5.04 8.52 10.81
CA PHE A 57 -4.56 7.48 9.90
C PHE A 57 -4.88 7.78 8.42
N GLU A 58 -6.02 8.40 8.15
CA GLU A 58 -6.43 8.81 6.79
C GLU A 58 -5.59 9.97 6.21
N GLY A 59 -4.98 10.79 7.06
CA GLY A 59 -4.08 11.90 6.68
C GLY A 59 -2.59 11.56 6.81
N LEU A 60 -2.26 10.40 7.38
CA LEU A 60 -0.92 10.03 7.83
C LEU A 60 -0.01 9.46 6.74
N LEU A 61 -0.56 9.03 5.60
CA LEU A 61 0.19 8.26 4.61
C LEU A 61 0.77 9.15 3.52
N LYS A 62 2.05 9.50 3.64
CA LYS A 62 2.77 10.24 2.60
C LYS A 62 2.97 9.35 1.37
N ASP A 63 3.60 8.20 1.62
CA ASP A 63 3.90 7.19 0.61
C ASP A 63 3.76 5.78 1.20
N ILE A 64 3.23 4.86 0.40
CA ILE A 64 3.26 3.42 0.61
C ILE A 64 4.41 2.83 -0.20
N SER A 65 5.15 1.91 0.41
CA SER A 65 6.22 1.16 -0.25
C SER A 65 6.20 -0.31 0.16
N ILE A 66 6.73 -1.18 -0.70
CA ILE A 66 6.77 -2.62 -0.47
C ILE A 66 7.93 -2.98 0.48
N THR A 67 7.68 -3.87 1.45
CA THR A 67 8.75 -4.39 2.31
C THR A 67 9.48 -5.56 1.65
N LYS A 68 10.59 -6.01 2.26
CA LYS A 68 11.26 -7.25 1.85
C LYS A 68 10.32 -8.47 1.92
N GLU A 69 9.47 -8.54 2.93
CA GLU A 69 8.51 -9.64 3.09
C GLU A 69 7.37 -9.55 2.07
N GLY A 70 6.88 -8.33 1.78
CA GLY A 70 5.92 -8.11 0.70
C GLY A 70 6.45 -8.56 -0.66
N ARG A 71 7.72 -8.28 -0.95
CA ARG A 71 8.37 -8.70 -2.20
C ARG A 71 8.52 -10.22 -2.27
N LYS A 72 8.88 -10.90 -1.17
CA LYS A 72 8.92 -12.38 -1.11
C LYS A 72 7.54 -12.99 -1.29
N TYR A 73 6.51 -12.39 -0.69
CA TYR A 73 5.13 -12.83 -0.82
C TYR A 73 4.65 -12.69 -2.27
N LEU A 74 4.96 -11.58 -2.93
CA LEU A 74 4.67 -11.37 -4.35
C LEU A 74 5.32 -12.46 -5.22
N ILE A 75 6.63 -12.70 -5.05
CA ILE A 75 7.36 -13.72 -5.84
C ILE A 75 6.81 -15.13 -5.62
N SER A 76 6.39 -15.47 -4.39
CA SER A 76 5.85 -16.79 -4.07
C SER A 76 4.45 -17.06 -4.65
N ASN A 77 3.78 -16.03 -5.18
CA ASN A 77 2.42 -16.09 -5.73
C ASN A 77 2.34 -15.70 -7.22
N ILE A 78 3.48 -15.56 -7.90
CA ILE A 78 3.62 -15.39 -9.35
C ILE A 78 4.02 -16.74 -9.96
#